data_AF-A0A0F9H5G8-F1
#
_entry.id   AF-A0A0F9H5G8-F1
#
_cell.length_a   1.000
_cell.length_b   1.000
_cell.length_c   1.000
_cell.angle_alpha   90.00
_cell.angle_beta   90.00
_cell.angle_gamma   90.00
#
_symmetry.space_group_name_H-M   'P 1'
#
loop_
_entity.id
_entity.type
_entity.pdbx_description
1 polymer ?
#
loop_
_entity_poly.entity_id
_entity_poly.type
_entity_poly.pdbx_seq_one_letter_code
_entity_poly.pdbx_strand_id
1 'polypeptide(L)'
;RMKPAERDKLTQETHQALLGIPGTADKGLVGDVRELKGDLKHMNGRVGDVVEQTDKNTNDIKWIKRIGGAGGTALTALIGIFKGMGG
;
A
#
# COMPACT_ATOMS: atom_id res chain seq x y z
N ARG A 1 -49.00 1.23 -19.18
CA ARG A 1 -48.82 2.14 -18.03
C ARG A 1 -48.79 1.30 -16.78
N MET A 2 -47.74 1.42 -15.96
CA MET A 2 -47.59 0.68 -14.70
C MET A 2 -48.64 1.15 -13.69
N LYS A 3 -49.19 0.23 -12.88
CA LYS A 3 -50.18 0.59 -11.86
C LYS A 3 -49.49 1.36 -10.72
N PRO A 4 -50.21 2.26 -10.01
CA PRO A 4 -49.63 3.02 -8.90
C PRO A 4 -48.93 2.14 -7.86
N ALA A 5 -49.59 1.07 -7.40
CA ALA A 5 -49.06 0.14 -6.41
C ALA A 5 -47.76 -0.57 -6.83
N GLU A 6 -47.60 -0.86 -8.13
CA GLU A 6 -46.39 -1.51 -8.65
C GLU A 6 -45.20 -0.52 -8.61
N ARG A 7 -45.44 0.76 -8.87
CA ARG A 7 -44.39 1.80 -8.79
C ARG A 7 -43.95 2.03 -7.36
N ASP A 8 -44.88 2.05 -6.42
CA ASP A 8 -44.58 2.26 -5.00
C ASP A 8 -43.74 1.11 -4.46
N LYS A 9 -44.11 -0.12 -4.81
CA LYS A 9 -43.32 -1.32 -4.48
C LYS A 9 -41.90 -1.26 -5.06
N LEU A 10 -41.78 -0.95 -6.35
CA LEU A 10 -40.47 -0.83 -7.00
C LEU A 10 -39.60 0.25 -6.35
N THR A 11 -40.21 1.37 -5.97
CA THR A 11 -39.52 2.47 -5.29
C THR A 11 -38.98 2.03 -3.93
N GLN A 12 -39.78 1.27 -3.17
CA GLN A 12 -39.37 0.73 -1.88
C GLN A 12 -38.22 -0.27 -2.00
N GLU A 13 -38.31 -1.23 -2.94
CA GLU A 13 -37.25 -2.20 -3.19
C GLU A 13 -35.95 -1.51 -3.62
N THR A 14 -36.06 -0.51 -4.50
CA THR A 14 -34.90 0.28 -4.95
C THR A 14 -34.27 1.04 -3.78
N HIS A 15 -35.10 1.65 -2.91
CA HIS A 15 -34.61 2.37 -1.74
C HIS A 15 -33.84 1.46 -0.78
N GLN A 16 -34.37 0.25 -0.53
CA GLN A 16 -33.72 -0.75 0.32
C GLN A 16 -32.42 -1.25 -0.31
N ALA A 17 -32.41 -1.56 -1.61
CA ALA A 17 -31.19 -2.00 -2.29
C ALA A 17 -30.08 -0.94 -2.24
N LEU A 18 -30.43 0.35 -2.33
CA LEU A 18 -29.46 1.45 -2.28
C LEU A 18 -28.96 1.74 -0.87
N LEU A 19 -29.86 1.79 0.12
CA LEU A 19 -29.56 2.30 1.46
C LEU A 19 -29.47 1.22 2.54
N GLY A 20 -29.82 -0.01 2.20
CA GLY A 20 -29.97 -1.10 3.14
C GLY A 20 -31.27 -1.04 3.93
N ILE A 21 -31.38 -1.95 4.89
CA ILE A 21 -32.54 -2.05 5.78
C ILE A 21 -32.07 -1.74 7.21
N PRO A 22 -32.56 -0.64 7.82
CA PRO A 22 -32.18 -0.25 9.17
C PRO A 22 -32.39 -1.37 10.19
N GLY A 23 -31.40 -1.60 11.04
CA GLY A 23 -31.46 -2.64 12.08
C GLY A 23 -31.17 -4.05 11.57
N THR A 24 -30.83 -4.21 10.29
CA THR A 24 -30.35 -5.49 9.72
C THR A 24 -28.88 -5.39 9.30
N ALA A 25 -28.30 -6.52 8.91
CA ALA A 25 -26.95 -6.56 8.36
C ALA A 25 -26.87 -6.02 6.92
N ASP A 26 -28.01 -5.87 6.23
CA ASP A 26 -28.06 -5.32 4.88
C ASP A 26 -27.82 -3.80 4.94
N LYS A 27 -26.66 -3.38 4.44
CA LYS A 27 -26.22 -1.98 4.39
C LYS A 27 -26.51 -1.30 3.05
N GLY A 28 -27.03 -2.07 2.09
CA GLY A 28 -27.22 -1.64 0.70
C GLY A 28 -25.94 -1.19 0.02
N LEU A 29 -26.10 -0.77 -1.25
CA LEU A 29 -24.99 -0.38 -2.10
C LEU A 29 -24.15 0.77 -1.51
N VAL A 30 -24.79 1.74 -0.85
CA VAL A 30 -24.09 2.88 -0.23
C VAL A 30 -23.20 2.41 0.92
N GLY A 31 -23.66 1.45 1.71
CA GLY A 31 -22.88 0.83 2.77
C GLY A 31 -21.65 0.13 2.22
N ASP A 32 -21.84 -0.74 1.23
CA ASP A 32 -20.77 -1.51 0.60
C ASP A 32 -19.70 -0.62 -0.02
N VAL A 33 -20.10 0.44 -0.74
CA VAL A 33 -19.18 1.41 -1.32
C VAL A 33 -18.38 2.15 -0.25
N ARG A 34 -19.01 2.45 0.90
CA ARG A 34 -18.32 3.11 2.02
C ARG A 34 -17.27 2.19 2.65
N GLU A 35 -17.55 0.90 2.76
CA GLU A 35 -16.59 -0.10 3.25
C GLU A 35 -15.42 -0.26 2.28
N LEU A 36 -15.69 -0.43 0.99
CA LEU A 36 -14.65 -0.50 -0.05
C LEU A 36 -13.74 0.74 -0.04
N LYS A 37 -14.32 1.94 0.16
CA LYS A 37 -13.53 3.16 0.31
C LYS A 37 -12.61 3.12 1.54
N GLY A 38 -13.11 2.58 2.65
CA GLY A 38 -12.31 2.36 3.87
C GLY A 38 -11.13 1.42 3.62
N ASP A 39 -11.40 0.29 2.99
CA ASP A 39 -10.40 -0.73 2.66
C ASP A 39 -9.34 -0.19 1.70
N LEU A 40 -9.75 0.55 0.67
CA LEU A 40 -8.82 1.23 -0.24
C LEU A 40 -7.90 2.21 0.49
N LYS A 41 -8.44 2.99 1.44
CA LYS A 41 -7.62 3.91 2.24
C LYS A 41 -6.61 3.15 3.10
N HIS A 42 -7.01 2.04 3.69
CA HIS A 42 -6.12 1.19 4.49
C HIS A 42 -5.01 0.56 3.64
N MET A 43 -5.37 0.00 2.47
CA MET A 43 -4.38 -0.54 1.52
C MET A 43 -3.40 0.53 1.05
N ASN A 44 -3.88 1.74 0.74
CA ASN A 44 -3.01 2.83 0.32
C ASN A 44 -2.01 3.24 1.41
N GLY A 45 -2.44 3.25 2.68
CA GLY A 45 -1.53 3.46 3.82
C GLY A 45 -0.41 2.41 3.87
N ARG A 46 -0.78 1.12 3.77
CA ARG A 46 0.18 0.02 3.77
C ARG A 46 1.17 0.10 2.60
N VAL A 47 0.71 0.49 1.41
CA VAL A 47 1.59 0.70 0.25
C VAL A 47 2.56 1.85 0.53
N GLY A 48 2.09 2.95 1.14
CA GLY A 48 2.95 4.06 1.56
C GLY A 48 4.08 3.61 2.50
N ASP A 49 3.75 2.82 3.53
CA ASP A 49 4.73 2.30 4.49
C ASP A 49 5.80 1.42 3.80
N VAL A 50 5.37 0.56 2.87
CA VAL A 50 6.27 -0.31 2.09
C VAL A 50 7.19 0.50 1.17
N VAL A 51 6.68 1.56 0.54
CA VAL A 51 7.48 2.47 -0.28
C VAL A 51 8.53 3.18 0.57
N GLU A 52 8.14 3.72 1.74
CA GLU A 52 9.08 4.38 2.65
C GLU A 52 10.18 3.43 3.12
N GLN A 53 9.83 2.18 3.45
CA GLN A 53 10.80 1.17 3.83
C GLN A 53 11.75 0.80 2.68
N THR A 54 11.24 0.73 1.45
CA THR A 54 12.03 0.47 0.25
C THR A 54 13.02 1.61 -0.04
N ASP A 55 12.60 2.86 0.16
CA ASP A 55 13.46 4.03 0.00
C ASP A 55 14.58 4.06 1.05
N LYS A 56 14.27 3.73 2.31
CA LYS A 56 15.27 3.56 3.38
C LYS A 56 16.28 2.48 3.01
N ASN A 57 15.81 1.29 2.65
CA ASN A 57 16.69 0.19 2.24
C ASN A 57 17.57 0.56 1.04
N THR A 58 17.01 1.27 0.06
CA THR A 58 17.76 1.73 -1.12
C THR A 58 18.86 2.73 -0.75
N ASN A 59 18.57 3.65 0.17
CA ASN A 59 19.55 4.61 0.66
C ASN A 59 20.65 3.95 1.50
N ASP A 60 20.29 2.97 2.33
CA ASP A 60 21.26 2.17 3.09
C ASP A 60 22.20 1.41 2.16
N ILE A 61 21.66 0.76 1.11
CA ILE A 61 22.47 0.07 0.10
C ILE A 61 23.40 1.05 -0.63
N LYS A 62 22.92 2.24 -1.01
CA LYS A 62 23.78 3.27 -1.64
C LYS A 62 24.90 3.72 -0.71
N TRP A 63 24.61 3.91 0.57
CA TRP A 63 25.60 4.29 1.57
C TRP A 63 26.66 3.21 1.77
N ILE A 64 26.24 1.95 1.92
CA ILE A 64 27.14 0.79 2.01
C ILE A 64 28.01 0.70 0.75
N LYS A 65 27.44 0.87 -0.45
CA LYS A 65 28.21 0.84 -1.69
C LYS A 65 29.25 1.97 -1.77
N ARG A 66 28.92 3.15 -1.27
CA ARG A 66 29.84 4.30 -1.24
C ARG A 66 31.02 4.07 -0.29
N ILE A 67 30.75 3.53 0.90
CA ILE A 67 31.79 3.23 1.89
C ILE A 67 32.55 1.96 1.56
N GLY A 68 31.90 0.92 1.05
CA GLY A 68 32.55 -0.30 0.57
C GLY A 68 33.40 -0.06 -0.68
N GLY A 69 32.99 0.87 -1.56
CA GLY A 69 33.80 1.29 -2.71
C GLY A 69 35.04 2.11 -2.32
N ALA A 70 34.91 3.01 -1.34
CA ALA A 70 36.02 3.82 -0.84
C ALA A 70 36.93 3.06 0.16
N GLY A 71 36.34 2.24 1.02
CA GLY A 71 37.01 1.43 2.04
C GLY A 71 37.57 0.11 1.51
N GLY A 72 36.92 -0.49 0.52
CA GLY A 72 37.42 -1.69 -0.17
C GLY A 72 38.66 -1.39 -1.01
N THR A 73 38.70 -0.25 -1.70
CA THR A 73 39.91 0.19 -2.43
C THR A 73 41.05 0.57 -1.49
N ALA A 74 40.76 1.25 -0.36
CA ALA A 74 41.77 1.55 0.64
C ALA A 74 42.33 0.28 1.33
N LEU A 75 41.48 -0.69 1.65
CA LEU A 75 41.89 -1.97 2.24
C LEU A 75 42.68 -2.83 1.25
N THR A 76 42.26 -2.91 -0.03
CA THR A 76 43.02 -3.61 -1.07
C THR A 76 44.37 -2.94 -1.35
N ALA A 77 44.43 -1.60 -1.36
CA ALA A 77 45.68 -0.85 -1.52
C ALA A 77 46.65 -1.10 -0.34
N LEU A 78 46.16 -1.10 0.90
CA LEU A 78 46.97 -1.42 2.09
C LEU A 78 47.51 -2.85 2.04
N ILE A 79 46.67 -3.84 1.70
CA ILE A 79 47.10 -5.25 1.59
C ILE A 79 48.17 -5.41 0.50
N GLY A 80 48.05 -4.69 -0.62
CA GLY A 80 49.05 -4.68 -1.69
C GLY A 80 50.40 -4.11 -1.25
N ILE A 81 50.40 -3.03 -0.47
CA ILE A 81 51.62 -2.42 0.08
C ILE A 81 52.31 -3.36 1.08
N PHE A 82 51.56 -4.01 1.98
CA PHE A 82 52.14 -4.97 2.93
C PHE A 82 52.71 -6.22 2.26
N LYS A 83 52.12 -6.69 1.15
CA LYS A 83 52.68 -7.82 0.37
C LYS A 83 53.93 -7.47 -0.43
N GLY A 84 54.10 -6.20 -0.81
CA GLY A 84 55.27 -5.74 -1.57
C GLY A 84 56.53 -5.45 -0.73
N MET A 85 56.39 -5.31 0.60
CA MET A 85 57.52 -4.98 1.50
C MET A 85 58.21 -6.21 2.12
N GLY A 86 57.76 -7.43 1.82
CA GLY A 86 58.32 -8.68 2.35
C GLY A 86 59.17 -9.48 1.36
N GLY A 87 59.63 -8.87 0.26
CA GLY A 87 60.49 -9.47 -0.76
C GLY A 87 61.90 -8.92 -0.75
#